data_AF-A0A7S9YWG8-F1
#
_entry.id   AF-A0A7S9YWG8-F1
#
_cell.length_a   1.000
_cell.length_b   1.000
_cell.length_c   1.000
_cell.angle_alpha   90.00
_cell.angle_beta   90.00
_cell.angle_gamma   90.00
#
_symmetry.space_group_name_H-M   'P 1'
#
loop_
_entity.id
_entity.type
_entity.pdbx_description
1 polymer ?
#
loop_
_entity_poly.entity_id
_entity_poly.type
_entity_poly.pdbx_seq_one_letter_code
_entity_poly.pdbx_strand_id
1 'polypeptide(L)'
;MTSVAPAKSAMIASMAEIDPTGELAAGLREIRDMIGDGASIAARTFFDSYMDQSHLRSVLAASTIAKIETEAHEYVRQKLSFYEAGSWAGSSIACVRLARKRGLPLGLVLTAVSEANKQLTNLVWQKAADDATRQRLVNIITMVSMVDASMMTNAFAGDEAEAQRNERQRIGTLFEQRIMGEIDGASQLGESLREQAKDASAATRGMLGKASEVAAAAEQSAIAMREAARTSAGLIRAIEDARTEVESAADVAQRAARQSGDAVTMSATLTEHAKSIESILGLIRDIAGQTNLLALNATIEAARAGDAGRGFAVVAQEVKSLANQTARATDEIAGKIADIQASTRQSVETNERIRDTVGEVQSSADRIRHAMDAQAQTVTMITAAVDETALAADSMSSTISAIRQDTEVVASEIDQLERGFMSVEGKLASLRAASSDFGRQVA
;
A
#
# COMPACT_ATOMS: atom_id res chain seq x y z
N MET A 1 -4.29 63.38 -22.40
CA MET A 1 -4.14 64.68 -23.10
C MET A 1 -2.67 64.94 -23.39
N THR A 2 -2.04 64.02 -24.11
CA THR A 2 -0.63 64.08 -24.49
C THR A 2 -0.54 64.52 -25.95
N SER A 3 0.03 65.71 -26.15
CA SER A 3 0.84 66.06 -27.32
C SER A 3 0.17 66.22 -28.70
N VAL A 4 -0.69 67.24 -28.87
CA VAL A 4 -1.14 67.69 -30.21
C VAL A 4 -0.10 68.61 -30.90
N ALA A 5 0.81 69.22 -30.13
CA ALA A 5 1.80 70.19 -30.63
C ALA A 5 2.88 69.64 -31.59
N PRO A 6 3.52 68.46 -31.37
CA PRO A 6 4.58 67.99 -32.26
C PRO A 6 4.05 67.44 -33.59
N ALA A 7 2.79 66.96 -33.64
CA ALA A 7 2.18 66.48 -34.87
C ALA A 7 1.95 67.60 -35.90
N LYS A 8 1.61 68.81 -35.43
CA LYS A 8 1.39 69.97 -36.30
C LYS A 8 2.70 70.49 -36.89
N SER A 9 3.77 70.56 -36.09
CA SER A 9 5.10 70.98 -36.57
C SER A 9 5.72 69.98 -37.54
N ALA A 10 5.55 68.67 -37.30
CA ALA A 10 6.00 67.63 -38.23
C ALA A 10 5.22 67.66 -39.55
N MET A 11 3.91 67.92 -39.50
CA MET A 11 3.09 68.05 -40.70
C MET A 11 3.49 69.28 -41.53
N ILE A 12 3.77 70.42 -40.90
CA ILE A 12 4.24 71.62 -41.60
C ILE A 12 5.60 71.37 -42.27
N ALA A 13 6.53 70.68 -41.59
CA ALA A 13 7.82 70.30 -42.19
C ALA A 13 7.64 69.36 -43.39
N SER A 14 6.74 68.38 -43.29
CA SER A 14 6.39 67.49 -44.42
C SER A 14 5.74 68.24 -45.59
N MET A 15 4.94 69.28 -45.33
CA MET A 15 4.39 70.12 -46.40
C MET A 15 5.48 70.89 -47.14
N ALA A 16 6.50 71.39 -46.41
CA ALA A 16 7.63 72.10 -47.00
C ALA A 16 8.53 71.18 -47.86
N GLU A 17 8.59 69.88 -47.56
CA GLU A 17 9.27 68.89 -48.42
C GLU A 17 8.47 68.55 -49.68
N ILE A 18 7.13 68.54 -49.57
CA ILE A 18 6.21 68.20 -50.67
C ILE A 18 6.03 69.36 -51.66
N ASP A 19 6.06 70.60 -51.16
CA ASP A 19 5.93 71.83 -51.95
C ASP A 19 7.09 72.82 -51.65
N PRO A 20 8.34 72.46 -51.99
CA PRO A 20 9.52 73.28 -51.63
C PRO A 20 9.53 74.66 -52.30
N THR A 21 8.87 74.79 -53.45
CA THR A 21 8.77 76.04 -54.22
C THR A 21 7.52 76.86 -53.87
N GLY A 22 6.56 76.30 -53.12
CA GLY A 22 5.27 76.92 -52.84
C GLY A 22 4.31 76.96 -54.04
N GLU A 23 4.66 76.25 -55.13
CA GLU A 23 3.91 76.25 -56.38
C GLU A 23 2.56 75.54 -56.25
N LEU A 24 2.49 74.46 -55.47
CA LEU A 24 1.22 73.76 -55.23
C LEU A 24 0.27 74.65 -54.41
N ALA A 25 0.75 75.24 -53.32
CA ALA A 25 -0.05 76.13 -52.48
C ALA A 25 -0.53 77.37 -53.26
N ALA A 26 0.32 77.95 -54.10
CA ALA A 26 -0.04 79.09 -54.94
C ALA A 26 -1.11 78.71 -55.98
N GLY A 27 -0.93 77.60 -56.70
CA GLY A 27 -1.90 77.16 -57.70
C GLY A 27 -3.22 76.67 -57.10
N LEU A 28 -3.22 76.10 -55.90
CA LEU A 28 -4.46 75.76 -55.19
C LEU A 28 -5.26 77.00 -54.79
N ARG A 29 -4.58 78.08 -54.38
CA ARG A 29 -5.24 79.39 -54.15
C ARG A 29 -5.75 80.00 -55.44
N GLU A 30 -5.01 79.89 -56.54
CA GLU A 30 -5.48 80.30 -57.88
C GLU A 30 -6.74 79.53 -58.30
N ILE A 31 -6.75 78.20 -58.09
CA ILE A 31 -7.94 77.36 -58.33
C ILE A 31 -9.11 77.84 -57.47
N ARG A 32 -8.91 78.07 -56.17
CA ARG A 32 -9.95 78.59 -55.26
C ARG A 32 -10.57 79.88 -55.79
N ASP A 33 -9.72 80.86 -56.13
CA ASP A 33 -10.14 82.18 -56.56
C ASP A 33 -10.87 82.12 -57.92
N MET A 34 -10.44 81.22 -58.80
CA MET A 34 -11.08 80.96 -60.10
C MET A 34 -12.46 80.30 -59.93
N ILE A 35 -12.56 79.25 -59.11
CA ILE A 35 -13.80 78.46 -59.03
C ILE A 35 -14.85 79.09 -58.12
N GLY A 36 -14.46 79.93 -57.16
CA GLY A 36 -15.36 80.55 -56.18
C GLY A 36 -16.16 79.50 -55.39
N ASP A 37 -17.49 79.58 -55.46
CA ASP A 37 -18.41 78.61 -54.85
C ASP A 37 -18.24 77.16 -55.35
N GLY A 38 -17.47 76.95 -56.42
CA GLY A 38 -17.10 75.63 -56.93
C GLY A 38 -16.37 74.74 -55.91
N ALA A 39 -15.66 75.32 -54.93
CA ALA A 39 -15.03 74.57 -53.83
C ALA A 39 -16.09 73.86 -52.96
N SER A 40 -17.22 74.52 -52.70
CA SER A 40 -18.35 73.96 -51.96
C SER A 40 -19.11 72.88 -52.75
N ILE A 41 -19.02 72.91 -54.08
CA ILE A 41 -19.55 71.84 -54.93
C ILE A 41 -18.67 70.61 -54.84
N ALA A 42 -17.34 70.77 -54.95
CA ALA A 42 -16.39 69.65 -54.82
C ALA A 42 -16.45 68.97 -53.44
N ALA A 43 -16.61 69.75 -52.35
CA ALA A 43 -16.82 69.21 -51.01
C ALA A 43 -18.12 68.40 -50.88
N ARG A 44 -19.22 68.88 -51.49
CA ARG A 44 -20.47 68.11 -51.56
C ARG A 44 -20.32 66.86 -52.40
N THR A 45 -19.63 66.92 -53.53
CA THR A 45 -19.34 65.73 -54.35
C THR A 45 -18.54 64.67 -53.58
N PHE A 46 -17.51 65.08 -52.82
CA PHE A 46 -16.82 64.17 -51.89
C PHE A 46 -17.81 63.54 -50.92
N PHE A 47 -18.58 64.38 -50.23
CA PHE A 47 -19.48 63.96 -49.17
C PHE A 47 -20.56 63.00 -49.69
N ASP A 48 -21.19 63.33 -50.81
CA ASP A 48 -22.23 62.51 -51.43
C ASP A 48 -21.66 61.17 -51.89
N SER A 49 -20.52 61.18 -52.60
CA SER A 49 -19.84 59.96 -53.02
C SER A 49 -19.43 59.10 -51.83
N TYR A 50 -18.90 59.69 -50.76
CA TYR A 50 -18.51 58.97 -49.55
C TYR A 50 -19.72 58.37 -48.84
N MET A 51 -20.80 59.14 -48.69
CA MET A 51 -22.03 58.73 -48.02
C MET A 51 -22.79 57.64 -48.79
N ASP A 52 -22.82 57.73 -50.11
CA ASP A 52 -23.56 56.80 -50.96
C ASP A 52 -22.83 55.46 -51.07
N GLN A 53 -21.50 55.48 -51.28
CA GLN A 53 -20.70 54.26 -51.38
C GLN A 53 -20.55 53.54 -50.03
N SER A 54 -20.58 54.28 -48.92
CA SER A 54 -20.49 53.68 -47.57
C SER A 54 -21.85 53.27 -47.00
N HIS A 55 -22.94 53.66 -47.66
CA HIS A 55 -24.31 53.52 -47.16
C HIS A 55 -24.54 54.14 -45.77
N LEU A 56 -23.69 55.09 -45.35
CA LEU A 56 -23.74 55.66 -44.00
C LEU A 56 -24.97 56.56 -43.79
N ARG A 57 -25.63 57.03 -44.86
CA ARG A 57 -26.84 57.86 -44.75
C ARG A 57 -27.98 57.16 -44.01
N SER A 58 -28.11 55.86 -44.16
CA SER A 58 -29.15 55.07 -43.49
C SER A 58 -28.78 54.62 -42.08
N VAL A 59 -27.51 54.81 -41.68
CA VAL A 59 -26.95 54.28 -40.43
C VAL A 59 -26.64 55.39 -39.43
N LEU A 60 -26.23 56.57 -39.89
CA LEU A 60 -25.80 57.66 -39.03
C LEU A 60 -26.96 58.62 -38.69
N ALA A 61 -26.94 59.13 -37.46
CA ALA A 61 -27.84 60.20 -37.05
C ALA A 61 -27.62 61.47 -37.90
N ALA A 62 -28.70 62.21 -38.17
CA ALA A 62 -28.66 63.43 -38.99
C ALA A 62 -27.62 64.46 -38.49
N SER A 63 -27.45 64.59 -37.17
CA SER A 63 -26.45 65.49 -36.58
C SER A 63 -25.00 65.07 -36.84
N THR A 64 -24.75 63.76 -36.98
CA THR A 64 -23.43 63.22 -37.34
C THR A 64 -23.16 63.40 -38.84
N ILE A 65 -24.17 63.15 -39.67
CA ILE A 65 -24.12 63.38 -41.11
C ILE A 65 -23.76 64.85 -41.40
N ALA A 66 -24.46 65.80 -40.75
CA ALA A 66 -24.18 67.23 -40.90
C ALA A 66 -22.76 67.63 -40.45
N LYS A 67 -22.21 66.98 -39.41
CA LYS A 67 -20.81 67.20 -38.99
C LYS A 67 -19.83 66.70 -40.04
N ILE A 68 -20.03 65.51 -40.61
CA ILE A 68 -19.16 64.96 -41.65
C ILE A 68 -19.20 65.85 -42.90
N GLU A 69 -20.39 66.37 -43.26
CA GLU A 69 -20.53 67.33 -44.35
C GLU A 69 -19.72 68.60 -44.06
N THR A 70 -19.86 69.17 -42.86
CA THR A 70 -19.10 70.35 -42.42
C THR A 70 -17.58 70.11 -42.47
N GLU A 71 -17.12 68.94 -42.02
CA GLU A 71 -15.70 68.55 -42.05
C GLU A 71 -15.20 68.34 -43.49
N ALA A 72 -16.02 67.81 -44.41
CA ALA A 72 -15.68 67.69 -45.82
C ALA A 72 -15.50 69.07 -46.48
N HIS A 73 -16.39 70.02 -46.17
CA HIS A 73 -16.27 71.42 -46.60
C HIS A 73 -15.01 72.07 -46.04
N GLU A 74 -14.73 71.87 -44.76
CA GLU A 74 -13.54 72.42 -44.12
C GLU A 74 -12.25 71.81 -44.69
N TYR A 75 -12.22 70.51 -44.97
CA TYR A 75 -11.10 69.84 -45.62
C TYR A 75 -10.78 70.46 -46.99
N VAL A 76 -11.79 70.61 -47.87
CA VAL A 76 -11.59 71.22 -49.20
C VAL A 76 -11.16 72.68 -49.06
N ARG A 77 -11.76 73.43 -48.13
CA ARG A 77 -11.39 74.84 -47.88
C ARG A 77 -9.95 74.98 -47.42
N GLN A 78 -9.52 74.17 -46.45
CA GLN A 78 -8.17 74.16 -45.92
C GLN A 78 -7.16 73.75 -46.99
N LYS A 79 -7.46 72.71 -47.77
CA LYS A 79 -6.63 72.23 -48.87
C LYS A 79 -6.43 73.31 -49.94
N LEU A 80 -7.49 74.02 -50.34
CA LEU A 80 -7.42 75.03 -51.40
C LEU A 80 -6.86 76.39 -50.92
N SER A 81 -7.06 76.75 -49.65
CA SER A 81 -6.72 78.09 -49.14
C SER A 81 -5.44 78.15 -48.32
N PHE A 82 -5.12 77.06 -47.61
CA PHE A 82 -4.07 77.00 -46.57
C PHE A 82 -3.32 75.67 -46.66
N TYR A 83 -2.93 75.26 -47.87
CA TYR A 83 -2.27 73.98 -48.13
C TYR A 83 -0.99 73.81 -47.28
N GLU A 84 -0.19 74.88 -47.19
CA GLU A 84 1.06 74.94 -46.43
C GLU A 84 0.86 74.76 -44.92
N ALA A 85 -0.33 75.05 -44.39
CA ALA A 85 -0.63 74.94 -42.97
C ALA A 85 -0.84 73.48 -42.52
N GLY A 86 -0.93 72.53 -43.46
CA GLY A 86 -1.02 71.08 -43.21
C GLY A 86 -2.27 70.61 -42.46
N SER A 87 -3.22 71.50 -42.14
CA SER A 87 -4.41 71.16 -41.34
C SER A 87 -5.40 70.26 -42.11
N TRP A 88 -5.40 70.36 -43.44
CA TRP A 88 -6.15 69.47 -44.33
C TRP A 88 -5.66 68.00 -44.22
N ALA A 89 -4.36 67.77 -44.02
CA ALA A 89 -3.78 66.44 -43.89
C ALA A 89 -4.20 65.76 -42.58
N GLY A 90 -4.38 66.53 -41.50
CA GLY A 90 -4.99 66.01 -40.28
C GLY A 90 -6.43 65.53 -40.49
N SER A 91 -7.19 66.27 -41.31
CA SER A 91 -8.59 65.94 -41.63
C SER A 91 -8.70 64.71 -42.54
N SER A 92 -7.81 64.57 -43.52
CA SER A 92 -7.73 63.39 -44.39
C SER A 92 -7.38 62.12 -43.59
N ILE A 93 -6.38 62.20 -42.72
CA ILE A 93 -6.00 61.11 -41.81
C ILE A 93 -7.15 60.74 -40.85
N ALA A 94 -7.83 61.75 -40.28
CA ALA A 94 -8.98 61.52 -39.41
C ALA A 94 -10.13 60.79 -40.14
N CYS A 95 -10.41 61.15 -41.39
CA CYS A 95 -11.40 60.47 -42.21
C CYS A 95 -11.05 59.00 -42.46
N VAL A 96 -9.79 58.70 -42.81
CA VAL A 96 -9.30 57.33 -42.98
C VAL A 96 -9.41 56.51 -41.70
N ARG A 97 -9.01 57.08 -40.56
CA ARG A 97 -9.12 56.45 -39.24
C ARG A 97 -10.57 56.16 -38.87
N LEU A 98 -11.47 57.10 -39.18
CA LEU A 98 -12.90 56.94 -38.93
C LEU A 98 -13.51 55.86 -39.83
N ALA A 99 -13.14 55.82 -41.10
CA ALA A 99 -13.53 54.77 -42.04
C ALA A 99 -13.06 53.39 -41.54
N ARG A 100 -11.80 53.28 -41.13
CA ARG A 100 -11.22 52.07 -40.53
C ARG A 100 -11.99 51.63 -39.28
N LYS A 101 -12.26 52.55 -38.34
CA LYS A 101 -13.00 52.25 -37.10
C LYS A 101 -14.40 51.68 -37.37
N ARG A 102 -14.95 51.93 -38.56
CA ARG A 102 -16.24 51.41 -39.02
C ARG A 102 -16.13 50.22 -39.98
N GLY A 103 -14.93 49.67 -40.18
CA GLY A 103 -14.70 48.54 -41.09
C GLY A 103 -14.86 48.89 -42.58
N LEU A 104 -14.78 50.18 -42.94
CA LEU A 104 -14.88 50.61 -44.33
C LEU A 104 -13.50 50.51 -45.02
N PRO A 105 -13.45 50.03 -46.28
CA PRO A 105 -12.18 49.89 -47.00
C PRO A 105 -11.59 51.27 -47.36
N LEU A 106 -10.26 51.40 -47.30
CA LEU A 106 -9.55 52.63 -47.70
C LEU A 106 -9.91 53.07 -49.13
N GLY A 107 -10.09 52.10 -50.03
CA GLY A 107 -10.46 52.36 -51.43
C GLY A 107 -11.71 53.24 -51.57
N LEU A 108 -12.69 53.08 -50.67
CA LEU A 108 -13.92 53.89 -50.67
C LEU A 108 -13.63 55.37 -50.40
N VAL A 109 -12.77 55.65 -49.42
CA VAL A 109 -12.34 57.03 -49.09
C VAL A 109 -11.61 57.63 -50.29
N LEU A 110 -10.70 56.88 -50.90
CA LEU A 110 -9.93 57.32 -52.08
C LEU A 110 -10.83 57.59 -53.29
N THR A 111 -11.85 56.76 -53.52
CA THR A 111 -12.83 56.99 -54.59
C THR A 111 -13.61 58.30 -54.37
N ALA A 112 -14.06 58.56 -53.14
CA ALA A 112 -14.76 59.81 -52.83
C ALA A 112 -13.87 61.05 -53.02
N VAL A 113 -12.59 60.97 -52.61
CA VAL A 113 -11.60 62.04 -52.88
C VAL A 113 -11.39 62.22 -54.38
N SER A 114 -11.32 61.12 -55.14
CA SER A 114 -11.15 61.16 -56.59
C SER A 114 -12.31 61.86 -57.30
N GLU A 115 -13.56 61.60 -56.91
CA GLU A 115 -14.74 62.30 -57.48
C GLU A 115 -14.73 63.80 -57.16
N ALA A 116 -14.29 64.19 -55.97
CA ALA A 116 -14.12 65.59 -55.60
C ALA A 116 -13.03 66.29 -56.44
N ASN A 117 -11.88 65.64 -56.64
CA ASN A 117 -10.80 66.19 -57.46
C ASN A 117 -11.20 66.25 -58.94
N LYS A 118 -11.92 65.26 -59.46
CA LYS A 118 -12.52 65.29 -60.81
C LYS A 118 -13.47 66.47 -60.98
N GLN A 119 -14.28 66.77 -59.96
CA GLN A 119 -15.15 67.95 -59.97
C GLN A 119 -14.34 69.26 -60.00
N LEU A 120 -13.24 69.36 -59.25
CA LEU A 120 -12.33 70.50 -59.33
C LEU A 120 -11.68 70.63 -60.71
N THR A 121 -11.21 69.52 -61.29
CA THR A 121 -10.63 69.48 -62.64
C THR A 121 -11.64 69.96 -63.69
N ASN A 122 -12.89 69.52 -63.61
CA ASN A 122 -13.96 69.98 -64.53
C ASN A 122 -14.18 71.49 -64.43
N LEU A 123 -14.17 72.05 -63.21
CA LEU A 123 -14.34 73.49 -62.99
C LEU A 123 -13.16 74.29 -63.55
N VAL A 124 -11.92 73.79 -63.40
CA VAL A 124 -10.72 74.39 -64.00
C VAL A 124 -10.80 74.35 -65.53
N TRP A 125 -11.24 73.24 -66.12
CA TRP A 125 -11.44 73.11 -67.56
C TRP A 125 -12.41 74.16 -68.12
N GLN A 126 -13.49 74.44 -67.38
CA GLN A 126 -14.53 75.40 -67.79
C GLN A 126 -14.11 76.87 -67.61
N LYS A 127 -13.28 77.18 -66.60
CA LYS A 127 -13.02 78.57 -66.18
C LYS A 127 -11.62 79.11 -66.48
N ALA A 128 -10.66 78.25 -66.80
CA ALA A 128 -9.30 78.70 -67.13
C ALA A 128 -9.29 79.54 -68.42
N ALA A 129 -8.53 80.64 -68.42
CA ALA A 129 -8.48 81.61 -69.52
C ALA A 129 -7.81 81.07 -70.79
N ASP A 130 -6.86 80.14 -70.63
CA ASP A 130 -6.06 79.56 -71.72
C ASP A 130 -5.61 78.12 -71.39
N ASP A 131 -5.14 77.40 -72.42
CA ASP A 131 -4.75 75.99 -72.31
C ASP A 131 -3.50 75.78 -71.43
N ALA A 132 -2.58 76.73 -71.35
CA ALA A 132 -1.38 76.62 -70.53
C ALA A 132 -1.71 76.74 -69.04
N THR A 133 -2.54 77.72 -68.67
CA THR A 133 -3.08 77.87 -67.30
C THR A 133 -3.87 76.63 -66.90
N ARG A 134 -4.71 76.11 -67.80
CA ARG A 134 -5.49 74.89 -67.56
C ARG A 134 -4.59 73.67 -67.30
N GLN A 135 -3.58 73.44 -68.15
CA GLN A 135 -2.66 72.32 -67.99
C GLN A 135 -1.87 72.40 -66.68
N ARG A 136 -1.40 73.61 -66.31
CA ARG A 136 -0.71 73.84 -65.03
C ARG A 136 -1.61 73.51 -63.84
N LEU A 137 -2.83 74.06 -63.78
CA LEU A 137 -3.73 73.87 -62.64
C LEU A 137 -4.25 72.43 -62.52
N VAL A 138 -4.49 71.75 -63.64
CA VAL A 138 -4.84 70.30 -63.63
C VAL A 138 -3.67 69.45 -63.13
N ASN A 139 -2.42 69.79 -63.50
CA ASN A 139 -1.24 69.12 -62.96
C ASN A 139 -1.12 69.32 -61.44
N ILE A 140 -1.40 70.54 -60.94
CA ILE A 140 -1.42 70.83 -59.50
C ILE A 140 -2.48 69.99 -58.77
N ILE A 141 -3.71 69.91 -59.28
CA ILE A 141 -4.75 69.03 -58.70
C ILE A 141 -4.28 67.58 -58.69
N THR A 142 -3.63 67.11 -59.75
CA THR A 142 -3.14 65.74 -59.88
C THR A 142 -2.04 65.43 -58.86
N MET A 143 -1.04 66.32 -58.74
CA MET A 143 0.04 66.17 -57.75
C MET A 143 -0.52 66.15 -56.32
N VAL A 144 -1.42 67.09 -56.00
CA VAL A 144 -2.04 67.16 -54.67
C VAL A 144 -2.91 65.93 -54.38
N SER A 145 -3.59 65.38 -55.40
CA SER A 145 -4.35 64.12 -55.27
C SER A 145 -3.45 62.93 -54.92
N MET A 146 -2.24 62.87 -55.49
CA MET A 146 -1.26 61.83 -55.16
C MET A 146 -0.73 61.99 -53.73
N VAL A 147 -0.52 63.23 -53.28
CA VAL A 147 -0.12 63.51 -51.89
C VAL A 147 -1.21 63.07 -50.91
N ASP A 148 -2.48 63.42 -51.17
CA ASP A 148 -3.62 62.95 -50.37
C ASP A 148 -3.65 61.42 -50.28
N ALA A 149 -3.58 60.76 -51.43
CA ALA A 149 -3.62 59.29 -51.50
C ALA A 149 -2.44 58.66 -50.74
N SER A 150 -1.23 59.23 -50.86
CA SER A 150 -0.04 58.78 -50.14
C SER A 150 -0.20 58.93 -48.62
N MET A 151 -0.67 60.09 -48.13
CA MET A 151 -0.89 60.32 -46.70
C MET A 151 -1.97 59.41 -46.13
N MET A 152 -3.08 59.25 -46.84
CA MET A 152 -4.17 58.35 -46.45
C MET A 152 -3.71 56.90 -46.38
N THR A 153 -2.93 56.45 -47.37
CA THR A 153 -2.39 55.08 -47.41
C THR A 153 -1.37 54.83 -46.31
N ASN A 154 -0.45 55.77 -46.08
CA ASN A 154 0.57 55.65 -45.03
C ASN A 154 -0.06 55.63 -43.63
N ALA A 155 -1.06 56.47 -43.38
CA ALA A 155 -1.79 56.46 -42.10
C ALA A 155 -2.54 55.14 -41.89
N PHE A 156 -3.22 54.62 -42.92
CA PHE A 156 -3.91 53.33 -42.84
C PHE A 156 -2.94 52.17 -42.59
N ALA A 157 -1.83 52.11 -43.34
CA ALA A 157 -0.83 51.06 -43.21
C ALA A 157 -0.10 51.09 -41.85
N GLY A 158 0.25 52.28 -41.34
CA GLY A 158 0.88 52.44 -40.03
C GLY A 158 -0.02 52.00 -38.89
N ASP A 159 -1.28 52.45 -38.91
CA ASP A 159 -2.29 52.12 -37.91
C ASP A 159 -2.66 50.61 -37.95
N GLU A 160 -2.60 49.96 -39.11
CA GLU A 160 -2.80 48.52 -39.28
C GLU A 160 -1.61 47.70 -38.76
N ALA A 161 -0.38 48.12 -39.08
CA ALA A 161 0.83 47.49 -38.57
C ALA A 161 0.93 47.60 -37.04
N GLU A 162 0.50 48.71 -36.45
CA GLU A 162 0.41 48.88 -34.99
C GLU A 162 -0.63 47.95 -34.36
N ALA A 163 -1.84 47.85 -34.94
CA ALA A 163 -2.87 46.95 -34.42
C ALA A 163 -2.44 45.47 -34.49
N GLN A 164 -1.81 45.05 -35.59
CA GLN A 164 -1.28 43.69 -35.72
C GLN A 164 -0.13 43.41 -34.74
N ARG A 165 0.74 44.41 -34.47
CA ARG A 165 1.78 44.29 -33.43
C ARG A 165 1.16 44.11 -32.04
N ASN A 166 0.20 44.95 -31.68
CA ASN A 166 -0.46 44.88 -30.37
C ASN A 166 -1.21 43.55 -30.20
N GLU A 167 -1.88 43.05 -31.24
CA GLU A 167 -2.58 41.76 -31.17
C GLU A 167 -1.61 40.58 -31.05
N ARG A 168 -0.49 40.59 -31.80
CA ARG A 168 0.56 39.58 -31.65
C ARG A 168 1.15 39.58 -30.25
N GLN A 169 1.47 40.75 -29.69
CA GLN A 169 1.98 40.87 -28.33
C GLN A 169 0.97 40.34 -27.30
N ARG A 170 -0.32 40.68 -27.45
CA ARG A 170 -1.39 40.18 -26.58
C ARG A 170 -1.50 38.66 -26.62
N ILE A 171 -1.49 38.06 -27.81
CA ILE A 171 -1.52 36.60 -27.98
C ILE A 171 -0.25 35.97 -27.40
N GLY A 172 0.93 36.56 -27.62
CA GLY A 172 2.20 36.10 -27.06
C GLY A 172 2.18 36.06 -25.54
N THR A 173 1.72 37.13 -24.88
CA THR A 173 1.58 37.17 -23.42
C THR A 173 0.57 36.15 -22.89
N LEU A 174 -0.59 35.99 -23.54
CA LEU A 174 -1.58 35.01 -23.12
C LEU A 174 -1.09 33.57 -23.29
N PHE A 175 -0.36 33.30 -24.38
CA PHE A 175 0.29 32.01 -24.61
C PHE A 175 1.31 31.72 -23.51
N GLU A 176 2.21 32.67 -23.21
CA GLU A 176 3.22 32.52 -22.16
C GLU A 176 2.57 32.27 -20.80
N GLN A 177 1.56 33.05 -20.40
CA GLN A 177 0.84 32.86 -19.15
C GLN A 177 0.22 31.46 -19.03
N ARG A 178 -0.44 30.99 -20.10
CA ARG A 178 -1.07 29.67 -20.10
C ARG A 178 -0.03 28.55 -19.98
N ILE A 179 1.04 28.61 -20.77
CA ILE A 179 2.10 27.60 -20.75
C ILE A 179 2.82 27.59 -19.41
N MET A 180 3.07 28.75 -18.80
CA MET A 180 3.66 28.85 -17.47
C MET A 180 2.76 28.23 -16.40
N GLY A 181 1.44 28.46 -16.47
CA GLY A 181 0.48 27.82 -15.56
C GLY A 181 0.46 26.30 -15.68
N GLU A 182 0.50 25.75 -16.90
CA GLU A 182 0.58 24.29 -17.12
C GLU A 182 1.93 23.71 -16.65
N ILE A 183 3.04 24.42 -16.86
CA ILE A 183 4.37 24.00 -16.35
C ILE A 183 4.38 23.98 -14.83
N ASP A 184 3.85 25.02 -14.18
CA ASP A 184 3.83 25.10 -12.71
C ASP A 184 2.96 23.96 -12.13
N GLY A 185 1.79 23.68 -12.74
CA GLY A 185 0.95 22.55 -12.38
C GLY A 185 1.64 21.19 -12.56
N ALA A 186 2.34 20.98 -13.68
CA ALA A 186 3.12 19.78 -13.94
C ALA A 186 4.29 19.61 -12.96
N SER A 187 4.93 20.71 -12.57
CA SER A 187 6.03 20.73 -11.60
C SER A 187 5.53 20.35 -10.21
N GLN A 188 4.39 20.90 -9.78
CA GLN A 188 3.77 20.56 -8.51
C GLN A 188 3.33 19.10 -8.44
N LEU A 189 2.75 18.57 -9.53
CA LEU A 189 2.42 17.14 -9.63
C LEU A 189 3.68 16.27 -9.56
N GLY A 190 4.76 16.66 -10.24
CA GLY A 190 6.05 15.98 -10.19
C GLY A 190 6.63 15.90 -8.78
N GLU A 191 6.57 17.00 -8.02
CA GLU A 191 7.03 17.03 -6.63
C GLU A 191 6.19 16.10 -5.73
N SER A 192 4.87 16.13 -5.87
CA SER A 192 3.99 15.23 -5.11
C SER A 192 4.26 13.76 -5.41
N LEU A 193 4.49 13.41 -6.67
CA LEU A 193 4.83 12.04 -7.04
C LEU A 193 6.23 11.64 -6.55
N ARG A 194 7.18 12.57 -6.49
CA ARG A 194 8.51 12.34 -5.91
C ARG A 194 8.43 12.04 -4.42
N GLU A 195 7.59 12.76 -3.69
CA GLU A 195 7.30 12.48 -2.28
C GLU A 195 6.68 11.09 -2.10
N GLN A 196 5.67 10.73 -2.91
CA GLN A 196 5.08 9.39 -2.90
C GLN A 196 6.10 8.28 -3.22
N ALA A 197 7.00 8.51 -4.17
CA ALA A 197 8.08 7.56 -4.50
C ALA A 197 9.05 7.35 -3.33
N LYS A 198 9.38 8.43 -2.61
CA LYS A 198 10.22 8.38 -1.40
C LYS A 198 9.55 7.56 -0.29
N ASP A 199 8.25 7.76 -0.07
CA ASP A 199 7.48 7.01 0.92
C ASP A 199 7.37 5.53 0.53
N ALA A 200 7.11 5.24 -0.75
CA ALA A 200 7.12 3.89 -1.28
C ALA A 200 8.49 3.22 -1.10
N SER A 201 9.58 3.96 -1.30
CA SER A 201 10.95 3.47 -1.08
C SER A 201 11.20 3.11 0.39
N ALA A 202 10.72 3.94 1.32
CA ALA A 202 10.81 3.67 2.74
C ALA A 202 9.98 2.45 3.16
N ALA A 203 8.75 2.33 2.66
CA ALA A 203 7.89 1.17 2.89
C ALA A 203 8.52 -0.13 2.35
N THR A 204 9.08 -0.08 1.14
CA THR A 204 9.77 -1.21 0.49
C THR A 204 10.98 -1.68 1.31
N ARG A 205 11.81 -0.75 1.82
CA ARG A 205 12.91 -1.09 2.75
C ARG A 205 12.39 -1.71 4.05
N GLY A 206 11.28 -1.19 4.60
CA GLY A 206 10.61 -1.76 5.76
C GLY A 206 10.13 -3.19 5.51
N MET A 207 9.54 -3.45 4.34
CA MET A 207 9.12 -4.79 3.91
C MET A 207 10.29 -5.76 3.81
N LEU A 208 11.42 -5.35 3.23
CA LEU A 208 12.64 -6.20 3.19
C LEU A 208 13.12 -6.56 4.60
N GLY A 209 13.15 -5.59 5.52
CA GLY A 209 13.51 -5.86 6.91
C GLY A 209 12.56 -6.86 7.58
N LYS A 210 11.25 -6.70 7.38
CA LYS A 210 10.24 -7.63 7.91
C LYS A 210 10.30 -9.02 7.27
N ALA A 211 10.56 -9.09 5.96
CA ALA A 211 10.80 -10.36 5.29
C ALA A 211 12.00 -11.09 5.90
N SER A 212 13.11 -10.39 6.18
CA SER A 212 14.26 -10.99 6.88
C SER A 212 13.94 -11.46 8.30
N GLU A 213 13.17 -10.70 9.08
CA GLU A 213 12.72 -11.12 10.42
C GLU A 213 11.89 -12.42 10.35
N VAL A 214 10.94 -12.49 9.41
CA VAL A 214 10.08 -13.68 9.24
C VAL A 214 10.89 -14.88 8.73
N ALA A 215 11.83 -14.67 7.80
CA ALA A 215 12.73 -15.74 7.35
C ALA A 215 13.53 -16.34 8.52
N ALA A 216 14.08 -15.49 9.39
CA ALA A 216 14.82 -15.94 10.56
C ALA A 216 13.92 -16.72 11.54
N ALA A 217 12.67 -16.27 11.74
CA ALA A 217 11.69 -16.96 12.58
C ALA A 217 11.27 -18.32 12.00
N ALA A 218 11.11 -18.41 10.68
CA ALA A 218 10.82 -19.67 9.97
C ALA A 218 11.97 -20.68 10.13
N GLU A 219 13.22 -20.23 9.92
CA GLU A 219 14.41 -21.08 10.10
C GLU A 219 14.53 -21.60 11.55
N GLN A 220 14.34 -20.72 12.53
CA GLN A 220 14.32 -21.11 13.94
C GLN A 220 13.20 -22.12 14.25
N SER A 221 12.02 -21.94 13.66
CA SER A 221 10.91 -22.87 13.81
C SER A 221 11.24 -24.24 13.22
N ALA A 222 11.87 -24.29 12.04
CA ALA A 222 12.31 -25.54 11.43
C ALA A 222 13.34 -26.28 12.30
N ILE A 223 14.30 -25.55 12.89
CA ILE A 223 15.27 -26.14 13.84
C ILE A 223 14.55 -26.69 15.08
N ALA A 224 13.64 -25.92 15.67
CA ALA A 224 12.87 -26.33 16.84
C ALA A 224 12.04 -27.59 16.56
N MET A 225 11.43 -27.69 15.37
CA MET A 225 10.67 -28.87 14.97
C MET A 225 11.56 -30.10 14.76
N ARG A 226 12.75 -29.97 14.16
CA ARG A 226 13.72 -31.09 14.07
C ARG A 226 14.11 -31.62 15.45
N GLU A 227 14.28 -30.72 16.42
CA GLU A 227 14.60 -31.11 17.80
C GLU A 227 13.40 -31.75 18.52
N ALA A 228 12.19 -31.25 18.29
CA ALA A 228 10.96 -31.86 18.79
C ALA A 228 10.75 -33.27 18.21
N ALA A 229 11.06 -33.48 16.93
CA ALA A 229 11.01 -34.80 16.29
C ALA A 229 12.01 -35.77 16.93
N ARG A 230 13.25 -35.32 17.18
CA ARG A 230 14.27 -36.11 17.87
C ARG A 230 13.83 -36.50 19.29
N THR A 231 13.21 -35.56 20.00
CA THR A 231 12.67 -35.78 21.35
C THR A 231 11.52 -36.79 21.33
N SER A 232 10.60 -36.66 20.37
CA SER A 232 9.47 -37.58 20.19
C SER A 232 9.95 -39.00 19.88
N ALA A 233 10.97 -39.16 19.03
CA ALA A 233 11.61 -40.45 18.78
C ALA A 233 12.34 -41.02 20.02
N GLY A 234 12.86 -40.16 20.90
CA GLY A 234 13.39 -40.56 22.21
C GLY A 234 12.30 -41.07 23.15
N LEU A 235 11.16 -40.38 23.21
CA LEU A 235 10.02 -40.75 24.04
C LEU A 235 9.42 -42.10 23.62
N ILE A 236 9.30 -42.37 22.32
CA ILE A 236 8.82 -43.67 21.82
C ILE A 236 9.70 -44.82 22.34
N ARG A 237 11.02 -44.64 22.30
CA ARG A 237 11.96 -45.64 22.84
C ARG A 237 11.79 -45.82 24.35
N ALA A 238 11.69 -44.73 25.10
CA ALA A 238 11.49 -44.79 26.55
C ALA A 238 10.16 -45.49 26.93
N ILE A 239 9.10 -45.31 26.14
CA ILE A 239 7.82 -46.00 26.33
C ILE A 239 7.98 -47.51 26.08
N GLU A 240 8.72 -47.90 25.06
CA GLU A 240 8.95 -49.32 24.75
C GLU A 240 9.83 -50.01 25.80
N ASP A 241 10.86 -49.32 26.30
CA ASP A 241 11.68 -49.79 27.42
C ASP A 241 10.82 -49.97 28.69
N ALA A 242 9.95 -49.00 29.00
CA ALA A 242 9.02 -49.07 30.13
C ALA A 242 8.01 -50.22 29.99
N ARG A 243 7.50 -50.48 28.78
CA ARG A 243 6.65 -51.66 28.51
C ARG A 243 7.36 -52.96 28.84
N THR A 244 8.61 -53.10 28.39
CA THR A 244 9.44 -54.28 28.65
C THR A 244 9.68 -54.49 30.15
N GLU A 245 9.96 -53.42 30.89
CA GLU A 245 10.09 -53.48 32.36
C GLU A 245 8.80 -53.91 33.05
N VAL A 246 7.65 -53.38 32.63
CA VAL A 246 6.34 -53.72 33.19
C VAL A 246 5.98 -55.19 32.92
N GLU A 247 6.27 -55.71 31.73
CA GLU A 247 6.07 -57.12 31.40
C GLU A 247 6.96 -58.03 32.26
N SER A 248 8.22 -57.66 32.45
CA SER A 248 9.15 -58.37 33.34
C SER A 248 8.64 -58.39 34.79
N ALA A 249 8.15 -57.25 35.30
CA ALA A 249 7.57 -57.16 36.64
C ALA A 249 6.31 -58.05 36.78
N ALA A 250 5.47 -58.12 35.74
CA ALA A 250 4.30 -58.98 35.72
C ALA A 250 4.67 -60.48 35.74
N ASP A 251 5.72 -60.91 35.02
CA ASP A 251 6.21 -62.30 35.08
C ASP A 251 6.74 -62.66 36.49
N VAL A 252 7.50 -61.76 37.10
CA VAL A 252 8.00 -61.94 38.49
C VAL A 252 6.83 -62.07 39.46
N ALA A 253 5.81 -61.23 39.33
CA ALA A 253 4.59 -61.31 40.14
C ALA A 253 3.87 -62.66 39.93
N GLN A 254 3.71 -63.13 38.69
CA GLN A 254 3.09 -64.42 38.40
C GLN A 254 3.88 -65.61 38.95
N ARG A 255 5.21 -65.54 38.96
CA ARG A 255 6.06 -66.54 39.62
C ARG A 255 5.88 -66.53 41.14
N ALA A 256 5.80 -65.35 41.76
CA ALA A 256 5.54 -65.22 43.19
C ALA A 256 4.17 -65.81 43.58
N ALA A 257 3.12 -65.54 42.79
CA ALA A 257 1.79 -66.14 43.00
C ALA A 257 1.84 -67.69 43.00
N ARG A 258 2.55 -68.28 42.02
CA ARG A 258 2.74 -69.74 41.95
C ARG A 258 3.46 -70.29 43.19
N GLN A 259 4.57 -69.66 43.59
CA GLN A 259 5.32 -70.07 44.77
C GLN A 259 4.49 -69.97 46.06
N SER A 260 3.68 -68.93 46.22
CA SER A 260 2.76 -68.83 47.36
C SER A 260 1.67 -69.91 47.32
N GLY A 261 1.15 -70.27 46.15
CA GLY A 261 0.20 -71.39 45.98
C GLY A 261 0.80 -72.74 46.39
N ASP A 262 2.04 -73.00 45.99
CA ASP A 262 2.77 -74.22 46.38
C ASP A 262 3.00 -74.26 47.90
N ALA A 263 3.37 -73.13 48.51
CA ALA A 263 3.58 -73.01 49.95
C ALA A 263 2.29 -73.23 50.77
N VAL A 264 1.13 -72.78 50.26
CA VAL A 264 -0.19 -73.07 50.87
C VAL A 264 -0.49 -74.56 50.81
N THR A 265 -0.24 -75.21 49.67
CA THR A 265 -0.45 -76.67 49.50
C THR A 265 0.44 -77.48 50.45
N MET A 266 1.70 -77.09 50.60
CA MET A 266 2.63 -77.70 51.55
C MET A 266 2.17 -77.52 53.00
N SER A 267 1.69 -76.34 53.35
CA SER A 267 1.17 -76.04 54.69
C SER A 267 -0.10 -76.84 55.02
N ALA A 268 -0.97 -77.07 54.03
CA ALA A 268 -2.14 -77.93 54.19
C ALA A 268 -1.72 -79.38 54.49
N THR A 269 -0.71 -79.89 53.77
CA THR A 269 -0.15 -81.23 53.98
C THR A 269 0.47 -81.38 55.39
N LEU A 270 1.23 -80.37 55.84
CA LEU A 270 1.78 -80.30 57.19
C LEU A 270 0.68 -80.32 58.27
N THR A 271 -0.43 -79.63 58.03
CA THR A 271 -1.59 -79.60 58.94
C THR A 271 -2.23 -80.99 59.05
N GLU A 272 -2.38 -81.72 57.95
CA GLU A 272 -2.87 -83.11 57.98
C GLU A 272 -1.91 -84.05 58.73
N HIS A 273 -0.60 -83.95 58.49
CA HIS A 273 0.41 -84.73 59.21
C HIS A 273 0.38 -84.44 60.71
N ALA A 274 0.31 -83.16 61.11
CA ALA A 274 0.20 -82.77 62.51
C ALA A 274 -1.05 -83.36 63.18
N LYS A 275 -2.20 -83.35 62.49
CA LYS A 275 -3.45 -83.96 62.98
C LYS A 275 -3.33 -85.49 63.13
N SER A 276 -2.65 -86.15 62.21
CA SER A 276 -2.38 -87.59 62.31
C SER A 276 -1.48 -87.91 63.51
N ILE A 277 -0.45 -87.09 63.77
CA ILE A 277 0.42 -87.25 64.94
C ILE A 277 -0.39 -87.04 66.23
N GLU A 278 -1.23 -86.02 66.28
CA GLU A 278 -2.11 -85.74 67.43
C GLU A 278 -3.02 -86.94 67.75
N SER A 279 -3.58 -87.60 66.73
CA SER A 279 -4.36 -88.84 66.91
C SER A 279 -3.52 -89.98 67.48
N ILE A 280 -2.26 -90.12 67.07
CA ILE A 280 -1.33 -91.14 67.60
C ILE A 280 -0.97 -90.83 69.05
N LEU A 281 -0.69 -89.57 69.39
CA LEU A 281 -0.40 -89.14 70.76
C LEU A 281 -1.58 -89.38 71.68
N GLY A 282 -2.82 -89.15 71.22
CA GLY A 282 -4.04 -89.50 71.95
C GLY A 282 -4.08 -90.98 72.31
N LEU A 283 -3.82 -91.86 71.35
CA LEU A 283 -3.75 -93.31 71.58
C LEU A 283 -2.63 -93.69 72.57
N ILE A 284 -1.44 -93.09 72.44
CA ILE A 284 -0.31 -93.34 73.37
C ILE A 284 -0.68 -92.91 74.79
N ARG A 285 -1.35 -91.76 74.94
CA ARG A 285 -1.83 -91.25 76.23
C ARG A 285 -2.84 -92.20 76.85
N ASP A 286 -3.76 -92.74 76.05
CA ASP A 286 -4.72 -93.76 76.50
C ASP A 286 -4.02 -95.05 76.95
N ILE A 287 -3.05 -95.54 76.18
CA ILE A 287 -2.24 -96.72 76.53
C ILE A 287 -1.46 -96.49 77.82
N ALA A 288 -0.83 -95.31 77.99
CA ALA A 288 -0.12 -94.95 79.21
C ALA A 288 -1.07 -94.90 80.41
N GLY A 289 -2.28 -94.35 80.23
CA GLY A 289 -3.33 -94.35 81.25
C GLY A 289 -3.78 -95.75 81.64
N GLN A 290 -4.03 -96.63 80.67
CA GLN A 290 -4.35 -98.05 80.91
C GLN A 290 -3.20 -98.79 81.60
N THR A 291 -1.96 -98.55 81.19
CA THR A 291 -0.77 -99.16 81.78
C THR A 291 -0.58 -98.72 83.23
N ASN A 292 -0.81 -97.44 83.54
CA ASN A 292 -0.78 -96.91 84.90
C ASN A 292 -1.88 -97.53 85.78
N LEU A 293 -3.08 -97.77 85.24
CA LEU A 293 -4.17 -98.47 85.94
C LEU A 293 -3.85 -99.96 86.17
N LEU A 294 -3.29 -100.65 85.17
CA LEU A 294 -2.83 -102.04 85.31
C LEU A 294 -1.73 -102.15 86.36
N ALA A 295 -0.76 -101.25 86.34
CA ALA A 295 0.32 -101.18 87.32
C ALA A 295 -0.22 -100.91 88.74
N LEU A 296 -1.20 -100.02 88.88
CA LEU A 296 -1.88 -99.76 90.15
C LEU A 296 -2.57 -101.02 90.69
N ASN A 297 -3.32 -101.73 89.84
CA ASN A 297 -3.97 -102.99 90.20
C ASN A 297 -2.93 -104.04 90.62
N ALA A 298 -1.81 -104.12 89.91
CA ALA A 298 -0.70 -105.02 90.26
C ALA A 298 -0.04 -104.64 91.60
N THR A 299 0.13 -103.34 91.91
CA THR A 299 0.61 -102.87 93.21
C THR A 299 -0.35 -103.26 94.33
N ILE A 300 -1.66 -103.16 94.11
CA ILE A 300 -2.69 -103.57 95.07
C ILE A 300 -2.61 -105.07 95.35
N GLU A 301 -2.52 -105.90 94.30
CA GLU A 301 -2.45 -107.36 94.45
C GLU A 301 -1.12 -107.80 95.08
N ALA A 302 -0.01 -107.13 94.76
CA ALA A 302 1.29 -107.35 95.39
C ALA A 302 1.27 -107.01 96.89
N ALA A 303 0.58 -105.94 97.30
CA ALA A 303 0.37 -105.62 98.71
C ALA A 303 -0.51 -106.66 99.42
N ARG A 304 -1.50 -107.22 98.71
CA ARG A 304 -2.40 -108.27 99.21
C ARG A 304 -1.68 -109.60 99.45
N ALA A 305 -0.65 -109.91 98.67
CA ALA A 305 0.20 -111.09 98.83
C ALA A 305 1.24 -111.00 99.96
N GLY A 306 1.35 -109.87 100.66
CA GLY A 306 2.25 -109.68 101.80
C GLY A 306 3.74 -109.81 101.41
N ASP A 307 4.54 -110.49 102.23
CA ASP A 307 5.99 -110.64 101.98
C ASP A 307 6.32 -111.41 100.69
N ALA A 308 5.43 -112.29 100.20
CA ALA A 308 5.62 -113.03 98.96
C ALA A 308 5.48 -112.13 97.70
N GLY A 309 4.80 -110.98 97.81
CA GLY A 309 4.54 -110.04 96.71
C GLY A 309 5.59 -108.94 96.53
N ARG A 310 6.61 -108.88 97.39
CA ARG A 310 7.56 -107.75 97.46
C ARG A 310 8.30 -107.46 96.15
N GLY A 311 8.76 -108.50 95.44
CA GLY A 311 9.39 -108.35 94.13
C GLY A 311 8.43 -107.85 93.05
N PHE A 312 7.18 -108.33 93.08
CA PHE A 312 6.10 -107.88 92.19
C PHE A 312 5.71 -106.41 92.46
N ALA A 313 5.72 -105.97 93.72
CA ALA A 313 5.41 -104.59 94.10
C ALA A 313 6.43 -103.60 93.50
N VAL A 314 7.72 -103.95 93.50
CA VAL A 314 8.78 -103.12 92.90
C VAL A 314 8.58 -103.00 91.38
N VAL A 315 8.32 -104.11 90.69
CA VAL A 315 8.05 -104.10 89.24
C VAL A 315 6.80 -103.29 88.92
N ALA A 316 5.71 -103.47 89.68
CA ALA A 316 4.48 -102.71 89.49
C ALA A 316 4.69 -101.19 89.68
N GLN A 317 5.49 -100.78 90.67
CA GLN A 317 5.83 -99.38 90.89
C GLN A 317 6.71 -98.80 89.76
N GLU A 318 7.65 -99.59 89.24
CA GLU A 318 8.48 -99.17 88.10
C GLU A 318 7.63 -99.00 86.83
N VAL A 319 6.72 -99.94 86.54
CA VAL A 319 5.77 -99.83 85.41
C VAL A 319 4.87 -98.60 85.57
N LYS A 320 4.40 -98.33 86.80
CA LYS A 320 3.61 -97.13 87.11
C LYS A 320 4.40 -95.84 86.86
N SER A 321 5.66 -95.80 87.27
CA SER A 321 6.55 -94.66 87.04
C SER A 321 6.76 -94.43 85.55
N LEU A 322 7.07 -95.49 84.81
CA LEU A 322 7.30 -95.47 83.37
C LEU A 322 6.06 -94.98 82.62
N ALA A 323 4.86 -95.47 82.98
CA ALA A 323 3.61 -95.02 82.40
C ALA A 323 3.34 -93.51 82.63
N ASN A 324 3.62 -92.99 83.83
CA ASN A 324 3.52 -91.55 84.12
C ASN A 324 4.57 -90.72 83.38
N GLN A 325 5.77 -91.27 83.15
CA GLN A 325 6.79 -90.63 82.33
C GLN A 325 6.37 -90.59 80.86
N THR A 326 5.80 -91.69 80.33
CA THR A 326 5.24 -91.75 78.98
C THR A 326 4.11 -90.74 78.79
N ALA A 327 3.17 -90.64 79.74
CA ALA A 327 2.08 -89.67 79.67
C ALA A 327 2.60 -88.21 79.61
N ARG A 328 3.54 -87.86 80.49
CA ARG A 328 4.16 -86.51 80.49
C ARG A 328 4.91 -86.21 79.20
N ALA A 329 5.73 -87.15 78.71
CA ALA A 329 6.42 -86.98 77.44
C ALA A 329 5.44 -86.84 76.26
N THR A 330 4.31 -87.55 76.30
CA THR A 330 3.25 -87.45 75.28
C THR A 330 2.59 -86.07 75.30
N ASP A 331 2.32 -85.51 76.49
CA ASP A 331 1.76 -84.17 76.64
C ASP A 331 2.75 -83.07 76.18
N GLU A 332 4.04 -83.23 76.45
CA GLU A 332 5.08 -82.32 75.94
C GLU A 332 5.15 -82.35 74.41
N ILE A 333 5.11 -83.53 73.78
CA ILE A 333 5.08 -83.67 72.33
C ILE A 333 3.79 -83.07 71.75
N ALA A 334 2.64 -83.28 72.41
CA ALA A 334 1.37 -82.69 71.99
C ALA A 334 1.44 -81.15 71.98
N GLY A 335 2.06 -80.55 73.00
CA GLY A 335 2.35 -79.11 73.03
C GLY A 335 3.18 -78.65 71.83
N LYS A 336 4.24 -79.39 71.47
CA LYS A 336 5.06 -79.09 70.29
C LYS A 336 4.29 -79.21 68.97
N ILE A 337 3.38 -80.18 68.86
CA ILE A 337 2.51 -80.32 67.68
C ILE A 337 1.54 -79.14 67.57
N ALA A 338 0.98 -78.68 68.69
CA ALA A 338 0.12 -77.49 68.71
C ALA A 338 0.87 -76.23 68.26
N ASP A 339 2.12 -76.04 68.70
CA ASP A 339 2.98 -74.93 68.24
C ASP A 339 3.24 -75.02 66.73
N ILE A 340 3.51 -76.22 66.19
CA ILE A 340 3.70 -76.45 64.74
C ILE A 340 2.41 -76.09 63.97
N GLN A 341 1.24 -76.53 64.44
CA GLN A 341 -0.04 -76.18 63.81
C GLN A 341 -0.29 -74.66 63.83
N ALA A 342 0.02 -73.98 64.93
CA ALA A 342 -0.11 -72.53 65.03
C ALA A 342 0.81 -71.80 64.04
N SER A 343 2.08 -72.19 63.96
CA SER A 343 3.05 -71.63 63.00
C SER A 343 2.65 -71.91 61.54
N THR A 344 2.08 -73.09 61.27
CA THR A 344 1.57 -73.45 59.95
C THR A 344 0.39 -72.57 59.54
N ARG A 345 -0.58 -72.32 60.45
CA ARG A 345 -1.70 -71.39 60.19
C ARG A 345 -1.24 -69.98 59.90
N GLN A 346 -0.28 -69.47 60.67
CA GLN A 346 0.31 -68.14 60.43
C GLN A 346 1.02 -68.06 59.06
N SER A 347 1.66 -69.15 58.63
CA SER A 347 2.31 -69.23 57.32
C SER A 347 1.29 -69.21 56.18
N VAL A 348 0.14 -69.87 56.33
CA VAL A 348 -0.97 -69.81 55.36
C VAL A 348 -1.52 -68.38 55.25
N GLU A 349 -1.84 -67.74 56.37
CA GLU A 349 -2.36 -66.36 56.38
C GLU A 349 -1.37 -65.36 55.74
N THR A 350 -0.07 -65.55 56.00
CA THR A 350 0.97 -64.72 55.39
C THR A 350 1.03 -64.93 53.87
N ASN A 351 0.91 -66.17 53.40
CA ASN A 351 0.86 -66.46 51.96
C ASN A 351 -0.40 -65.93 51.28
N GLU A 352 -1.55 -65.91 51.97
CA GLU A 352 -2.76 -65.28 51.45
C GLU A 352 -2.57 -63.77 51.24
N ARG A 353 -1.96 -63.08 52.22
CA ARG A 353 -1.61 -61.67 52.08
C ARG A 353 -0.61 -61.41 50.93
N ILE A 354 0.36 -62.31 50.72
CA ILE A 354 1.27 -62.23 49.57
C ILE A 354 0.50 -62.39 48.26
N ARG A 355 -0.45 -63.33 48.17
CA ARG A 355 -1.28 -63.53 46.97
C ARG A 355 -2.10 -62.29 46.65
N ASP A 356 -2.69 -61.64 47.65
CA ASP A 356 -3.46 -60.41 47.46
C ASP A 356 -2.56 -59.26 46.97
N THR A 357 -1.39 -59.09 47.58
CA THR A 357 -0.37 -58.11 47.15
C THR A 357 0.07 -58.35 45.69
N VAL A 358 0.27 -59.60 45.30
CA VAL A 358 0.62 -59.97 43.92
C VAL A 358 -0.51 -59.63 42.95
N GLY A 359 -1.77 -59.85 43.36
CA GLY A 359 -2.94 -59.44 42.58
C GLY A 359 -3.01 -57.93 42.35
N GLU A 360 -2.68 -57.13 43.38
CA GLU A 360 -2.59 -55.67 43.24
C GLU A 360 -1.47 -55.25 42.27
N VAL A 361 -0.30 -55.89 42.34
CA VAL A 361 0.81 -55.65 41.41
C VAL A 361 0.40 -55.95 39.97
N GLN A 362 -0.30 -57.06 39.73
CA GLN A 362 -0.75 -57.44 38.40
C GLN A 362 -1.79 -56.46 37.83
N SER A 363 -2.75 -56.03 38.67
CA SER A 363 -3.70 -54.98 38.28
C SER A 363 -3.00 -53.65 37.98
N SER A 364 -1.96 -53.30 38.73
CA SER A 364 -1.16 -52.10 38.50
C SER A 364 -0.38 -52.18 37.17
N ALA A 365 0.23 -53.32 36.89
CA ALA A 365 0.94 -53.56 35.63
C ALA A 365 0.00 -53.38 34.42
N ASP A 366 -1.22 -53.93 34.47
CA ASP A 366 -2.20 -53.75 33.40
C ASP A 366 -2.62 -52.28 33.20
N ARG A 367 -2.83 -51.53 34.29
CA ARG A 367 -3.12 -50.08 34.19
C ARG A 367 -1.96 -49.30 33.56
N ILE A 368 -0.72 -49.61 33.95
CA ILE A 368 0.46 -48.96 33.38
C ILE A 368 0.57 -49.29 31.89
N ARG A 369 0.33 -50.54 31.50
CA ARG A 369 0.36 -50.97 30.10
C ARG A 369 -0.64 -50.20 29.23
N HIS A 370 -1.88 -50.04 29.69
CA HIS A 370 -2.86 -49.18 29.03
C HIS A 370 -2.44 -47.70 28.96
N ALA A 371 -1.83 -47.17 30.02
CA ALA A 371 -1.30 -45.81 30.01
C ALA A 371 -0.15 -45.64 29.01
N MET A 372 0.73 -46.63 28.88
CA MET A 372 1.81 -46.65 27.88
C MET A 372 1.25 -46.68 26.45
N ASP A 373 0.19 -47.46 26.19
CA ASP A 373 -0.47 -47.47 24.87
C ASP A 373 -1.03 -46.08 24.51
N ALA A 374 -1.71 -45.43 25.44
CA ALA A 374 -2.25 -44.09 25.25
C ALA A 374 -1.14 -43.03 25.05
N GLN A 375 -0.02 -43.16 25.78
CA GLN A 375 1.14 -42.30 25.60
C GLN A 375 1.79 -42.50 24.23
N ALA A 376 1.96 -43.75 23.77
CA ALA A 376 2.53 -44.04 22.45
C ALA A 376 1.69 -43.42 21.32
N GLN A 377 0.36 -43.51 21.44
CA GLN A 377 -0.55 -42.86 20.49
C GLN A 377 -0.42 -41.34 20.53
N THR A 378 -0.33 -40.75 21.74
CA THR A 378 -0.15 -39.31 21.92
C THR A 378 1.16 -38.81 21.29
N VAL A 379 2.27 -39.52 21.53
CA VAL A 379 3.57 -39.16 20.93
C VAL A 379 3.53 -39.29 19.41
N THR A 380 2.82 -40.29 18.86
CA THR A 380 2.62 -40.41 17.41
C THR A 380 1.90 -39.19 16.82
N MET A 381 0.84 -38.70 17.50
CA MET A 381 0.15 -37.48 17.09
C MET A 381 1.04 -36.23 17.20
N ILE A 382 1.88 -36.15 18.23
CA ILE A 382 2.87 -35.08 18.39
C ILE A 382 3.86 -35.10 17.22
N THR A 383 4.40 -36.26 16.86
CA THR A 383 5.31 -36.40 15.71
C THR A 383 4.65 -35.91 14.42
N ALA A 384 3.39 -36.28 14.16
CA ALA A 384 2.67 -35.80 12.98
C ALA A 384 2.50 -34.26 12.98
N ALA A 385 2.16 -33.66 14.13
CA ALA A 385 2.03 -32.21 14.26
C ALA A 385 3.38 -31.48 14.09
N VAL A 386 4.47 -32.10 14.56
CA VAL A 386 5.83 -31.60 14.37
C VAL A 386 6.21 -31.58 12.89
N ASP A 387 5.93 -32.67 12.15
CA ASP A 387 6.19 -32.75 10.70
C ASP A 387 5.38 -31.71 9.91
N GLU A 388 4.09 -31.56 10.24
CA GLU A 388 3.24 -30.53 9.62
C GLU A 388 3.77 -29.12 9.87
N THR A 389 4.19 -28.83 11.10
CA THR A 389 4.76 -27.52 11.46
C THR A 389 6.10 -27.27 10.77
N ALA A 390 6.93 -28.31 10.61
CA ALA A 390 8.19 -28.20 9.87
C ALA A 390 7.94 -27.87 8.38
N LEU A 391 6.97 -28.54 7.75
CA LEU A 391 6.56 -28.26 6.37
C LEU A 391 6.03 -26.83 6.22
N ALA A 392 5.24 -26.35 7.19
CA ALA A 392 4.75 -24.99 7.21
C ALA A 392 5.89 -23.96 7.31
N ALA A 393 6.91 -24.24 8.14
CA ALA A 393 8.09 -23.39 8.25
C ALA A 393 8.89 -23.32 6.93
N ASP A 394 9.09 -24.46 6.25
CA ASP A 394 9.76 -24.50 4.95
C ASP A 394 8.95 -23.75 3.86
N SER A 395 7.63 -23.92 3.83
CA SER A 395 6.74 -23.19 2.93
C SER A 395 6.78 -21.67 3.19
N MET A 396 6.83 -21.26 4.45
CA MET A 396 6.97 -19.86 4.84
C MET A 396 8.31 -19.29 4.35
N SER A 397 9.41 -20.03 4.50
CA SER A 397 10.72 -19.64 3.99
C SER A 397 10.71 -19.41 2.47
N SER A 398 10.10 -20.32 1.71
CA SER A 398 9.93 -20.17 0.26
C SER A 398 9.09 -18.94 -0.11
N THR A 399 7.96 -18.74 0.57
CA THR A 399 7.06 -17.60 0.35
C THR A 399 7.76 -16.27 0.64
N ILE A 400 8.53 -16.21 1.73
CA ILE A 400 9.29 -15.02 2.10
C ILE A 400 10.43 -14.74 1.11
N SER A 401 11.06 -15.77 0.56
CA SER A 401 12.05 -15.60 -0.51
C SER A 401 11.43 -14.96 -1.76
N ALA A 402 10.22 -15.39 -2.16
CA ALA A 402 9.48 -14.80 -3.26
C ALA A 402 9.09 -13.33 -2.96
N ILE A 403 8.55 -13.06 -1.77
CA ILE A 403 8.23 -11.68 -1.33
C ILE A 403 9.47 -10.79 -1.38
N ARG A 404 10.64 -11.28 -0.95
CA ARG A 404 11.90 -10.53 -0.99
C ARG A 404 12.26 -10.17 -2.43
N GLN A 405 12.16 -11.12 -3.35
CA GLN A 405 12.43 -10.91 -4.78
C GLN A 405 11.45 -9.89 -5.38
N ASP A 406 10.15 -10.02 -5.12
CA ASP A 406 9.14 -9.07 -5.62
C ASP A 406 9.38 -7.67 -5.05
N THR A 407 9.78 -7.57 -3.78
CA THR A 407 10.11 -6.30 -3.12
C THR A 407 11.38 -5.67 -3.71
N GLU A 408 12.37 -6.46 -4.12
CA GLU A 408 13.56 -5.98 -4.86
C GLU A 408 13.19 -5.41 -6.23
N VAL A 409 12.23 -6.04 -6.93
CA VAL A 409 11.70 -5.52 -8.21
C VAL A 409 11.02 -4.17 -7.98
N VAL A 410 10.14 -4.06 -6.98
CA VAL A 410 9.48 -2.79 -6.62
C VAL A 410 10.50 -1.71 -6.26
N ALA A 411 11.56 -2.06 -5.52
CA ALA A 411 12.64 -1.11 -5.21
C ALA A 411 13.32 -0.57 -6.48
N SER A 412 13.54 -1.45 -7.47
CA SER A 412 14.12 -1.05 -8.76
C SER A 412 13.18 -0.16 -9.57
N GLU A 413 11.88 -0.45 -9.58
CA GLU A 413 10.87 0.38 -10.26
C GLU A 413 10.80 1.79 -9.64
N ILE A 414 10.87 1.90 -8.32
CA ILE A 414 10.91 3.20 -7.63
C ILE A 414 12.15 4.01 -8.03
N ASP A 415 13.31 3.37 -8.12
CA ASP A 415 14.56 4.01 -8.56
C ASP A 415 14.50 4.45 -10.05
N GLN A 416 13.83 3.67 -10.91
CA GLN A 416 13.53 4.11 -12.28
C GLN A 416 12.58 5.30 -12.33
N LEU A 417 11.56 5.31 -11.47
CA LEU A 417 10.57 6.37 -11.37
C LEU A 417 11.20 7.68 -10.90
N GLU A 418 12.13 7.64 -9.92
CA GLU A 418 12.88 8.81 -9.47
C GLU A 418 13.74 9.42 -10.60
N ARG A 419 14.43 8.58 -11.38
CA ARG A 419 15.13 9.04 -12.60
C ARG A 419 14.18 9.65 -13.64
N GLY A 420 13.00 9.06 -13.79
CA GLY A 420 11.94 9.56 -14.66
C GLY A 420 11.55 11.00 -14.31
N PHE A 421 11.37 11.30 -13.01
CA PHE A 421 11.05 12.66 -12.57
C PHE A 421 12.15 13.67 -12.84
N MET A 422 13.42 13.31 -12.62
CA MET A 422 14.54 14.19 -12.99
C MET A 422 14.54 14.53 -14.48
N SER A 423 14.16 13.58 -15.35
CA SER A 423 14.03 13.83 -16.78
C SER A 423 12.86 14.76 -17.11
N VAL A 424 11.70 14.54 -16.47
CA VAL A 424 10.51 15.40 -16.66
C VAL A 424 10.79 16.82 -16.20
N GLU A 425 11.43 17.01 -15.05
CA GLU A 425 11.81 18.33 -14.54
C GLU A 425 12.74 19.06 -15.52
N GLY A 426 13.74 18.37 -16.07
CA GLY A 426 14.61 18.92 -17.12
C GLY A 426 13.84 19.34 -18.39
N LYS A 427 12.85 18.56 -18.81
CA LYS A 427 11.98 18.90 -19.96
C LYS A 427 11.07 20.09 -19.66
N LEU A 428 10.50 20.18 -18.46
CA LEU A 428 9.67 21.31 -18.04
C LEU A 428 10.50 22.60 -17.98
N ALA A 429 11.72 22.55 -17.47
CA ALA A 429 12.64 23.69 -17.47
C ALA A 429 12.98 24.16 -18.90
N SER A 430 13.24 23.21 -19.82
CA SER A 430 13.48 23.53 -21.24
C SER A 430 12.25 24.14 -21.91
N LEU A 431 11.05 23.63 -21.62
CA LEU A 431 9.79 24.18 -22.14
C LEU A 431 9.54 25.59 -21.60
N ARG A 432 9.86 25.85 -20.33
CA ARG A 432 9.78 27.18 -19.71
C ARG A 432 10.66 28.18 -20.44
N ALA A 433 11.92 27.80 -20.71
CA ALA A 433 12.85 28.63 -21.46
C ALA A 433 12.36 28.89 -22.90
N ALA A 434 11.92 27.85 -23.61
CA ALA A 434 11.41 27.97 -24.98
C ALA A 434 10.15 28.85 -25.07
N SER A 435 9.25 28.77 -24.08
CA SER A 435 8.05 29.60 -24.03
C SER A 435 8.38 31.08 -23.80
N SER A 436 9.36 31.37 -22.94
CA SER A 436 9.82 32.74 -22.69
C SER A 436 10.54 33.32 -23.90
N ASP A 437 11.37 32.52 -24.58
CA ASP A 437 12.03 32.91 -25.84
C ASP A 437 11.01 33.21 -26.94
N PHE A 438 9.98 32.37 -27.09
CA PHE A 438 8.90 32.61 -28.03
C PHE A 438 8.13 33.90 -27.70
N GLY A 439 7.79 34.13 -26.42
CA GLY A 439 7.16 35.37 -25.99
C GLY A 439 7.97 36.61 -26.38
N ARG A 440 9.30 36.56 -26.22
CA ARG A 440 10.21 37.63 -26.63
C ARG A 440 10.34 37.81 -28.15
N GLN A 441 10.18 36.75 -28.94
CA GLN A 441 10.25 36.84 -30.41
C GLN A 441 8.94 37.33 -31.04
N VAL A 442 7.80 37.13 -30.36
CA VAL A 442 6.48 37.54 -30.83
C VAL A 442 6.14 38.98 -30.46
N ALA A 443 6.71 39.50 -29.36
CA ALA A 443 6.68 40.90 -28.97
C ALA A 443 7.58 41.76 -29.87
#